data_AF-A0A7G2D998-F1
#
_entry.id   AF-A0A7G2D998-F1
#
_cell.length_a   1.000
_cell.length_b   1.000
_cell.length_c   1.000
_cell.angle_alpha   90.00
_cell.angle_beta   90.00
_cell.angle_gamma   90.00
#
_symmetry.space_group_name_H-M   'P 1'
#
loop_
_entity.id
_entity.type
_entity.pdbx_description
1 polymer ?
#
loop_
_entity_poly.entity_id
_entity_poly.type
_entity_poly.pdbx_seq_one_letter_code
_entity_poly.pdbx_strand_id
1 'polypeptide(L)'
;MKRPGLVILFLLLLTPQVSAVNVWEHINTSREMYSVSVTAFTSGKPPKDPLNHSAITVVEIRYVLDEEHVFSVSYSAYDGKWAEEVSPRYPQYWDKTPFNFSVWNTTEVLAEYQWGLENYLPNITGEVVDGVEWPEKYWVRRISRWEVWINASKFQVTLYGDCTEICVYITFQCRNPENMTCNWSEPIVETHSMIPPTTTTTPKQEEKTCGPGLLIGLVLITLLTKQKR
;
A
#
# COMPACT_ATOMS: atom_id res chain seq x y z
N MET A 1 -53.66 -3.78 15.92
CA MET A 1 -52.59 -4.17 14.98
C MET A 1 -51.60 -3.03 14.86
N LYS A 2 -50.40 -3.15 15.43
CA LYS A 2 -49.29 -2.22 15.15
C LYS A 2 -48.15 -3.09 14.62
N ARG A 3 -47.92 -3.04 13.31
CA ARG A 3 -46.80 -3.72 12.64
C ARG A 3 -45.55 -2.88 12.89
N PRO A 4 -44.56 -3.31 13.70
CA PRO A 4 -43.32 -2.58 13.85
C PRO A 4 -42.31 -2.90 12.73
N GLY A 5 -42.69 -3.76 11.77
CA GLY A 5 -41.78 -4.27 10.74
C GLY A 5 -41.42 -3.29 9.62
N LEU A 6 -42.07 -2.13 9.51
CA LEU A 6 -41.77 -1.18 8.42
C LEU A 6 -40.61 -0.23 8.74
N VAL A 7 -40.31 0.01 10.02
CA VAL A 7 -39.28 0.99 10.43
C VAL A 7 -37.86 0.41 10.31
N ILE A 8 -37.70 -0.89 10.54
CA ILE A 8 -36.39 -1.58 10.42
C ILE A 8 -35.96 -1.68 8.94
N LEU A 9 -36.92 -1.79 8.00
CA LEU A 9 -36.62 -1.85 6.57
C LEU A 9 -36.12 -0.52 6.00
N PHE A 10 -36.57 0.62 6.55
CA PHE A 10 -36.12 1.95 6.13
C PHE A 10 -34.72 2.32 6.64
N LEU A 11 -34.28 1.74 7.77
CA LEU A 11 -32.93 1.96 8.30
C LEU A 11 -31.83 1.23 7.50
N LEU A 12 -32.16 0.14 6.81
CA LEU A 12 -31.23 -0.57 5.92
C LEU A 12 -30.97 0.15 4.59
N LEU A 13 -31.82 1.11 4.20
CA LEU A 13 -31.65 1.94 3.00
C LEU A 13 -30.77 3.18 3.24
N LEU A 14 -30.31 3.39 4.48
CA LEU A 14 -29.45 4.50 4.88
C LEU A 14 -27.98 4.09 5.07
N THR A 15 -27.62 2.84 4.77
CA THR A 15 -26.20 2.52 4.65
C THR A 15 -25.65 3.32 3.48
N PRO A 16 -24.57 4.12 3.66
CA PRO A 16 -23.92 4.77 2.52
C PRO A 16 -23.64 3.67 1.51
N GLN A 17 -24.20 3.85 0.30
CA GLN A 17 -23.89 2.98 -0.81
C GLN A 17 -22.37 3.02 -0.92
N VAL A 18 -21.70 1.91 -0.59
CA VAL A 18 -20.24 1.82 -0.64
C VAL A 18 -19.89 1.87 -2.13
N SER A 19 -19.85 3.07 -2.67
CA SER A 19 -19.57 3.30 -4.08
C SER A 19 -18.13 2.83 -4.28
N ALA A 20 -17.93 1.93 -5.23
CA ALA A 20 -16.58 1.54 -5.61
C ALA A 20 -15.81 2.80 -6.05
N VAL A 21 -14.53 2.87 -5.67
CA VAL A 21 -13.63 3.88 -6.23
C VAL A 21 -13.25 3.39 -7.61
N ASN A 22 -13.63 4.16 -8.64
CA ASN A 22 -13.37 3.81 -10.03
C ASN A 22 -12.18 4.63 -10.56
N VAL A 23 -10.99 4.04 -10.54
CA VAL A 23 -9.76 4.72 -11.00
C VAL A 23 -9.81 4.97 -12.51
N TRP A 24 -10.52 4.12 -13.27
CA TRP A 24 -10.64 4.24 -14.72
C TRP A 24 -11.22 5.57 -15.17
N GLU A 25 -12.16 6.14 -14.40
CA GLU A 25 -12.78 7.45 -14.70
C GLU A 25 -11.81 8.63 -14.61
N HIS A 26 -10.70 8.45 -13.89
CA HIS A 26 -9.69 9.48 -13.67
C HIS A 26 -8.43 9.29 -14.51
N ILE A 27 -8.35 8.22 -15.32
CA ILE A 27 -7.25 7.98 -16.26
C ILE A 27 -7.57 8.67 -17.58
N ASN A 28 -6.80 9.70 -17.92
CA ASN A 28 -6.83 10.36 -19.21
C ASN A 28 -5.83 9.67 -20.16
N THR A 29 -6.34 8.85 -21.07
CA THR A 29 -5.53 8.07 -22.02
C THR A 29 -4.85 8.92 -23.10
N SER A 30 -5.24 10.19 -23.24
CA SER A 30 -4.66 11.14 -24.20
C SER A 30 -3.53 11.97 -23.60
N ARG A 31 -3.26 11.83 -22.29
CA ARG A 31 -2.22 12.57 -21.59
C ARG A 31 -1.11 11.63 -21.14
N GLU A 32 0.13 12.06 -21.35
CA GLU A 32 1.28 11.33 -20.83
C GLU A 32 1.31 11.39 -19.29
N MET A 33 1.71 10.26 -18.70
CA MET A 33 1.81 10.08 -17.26
C MET A 33 3.10 9.36 -16.89
N TYR A 34 3.53 9.54 -15.65
CA TYR A 34 4.66 8.82 -15.07
C TYR A 34 4.20 7.53 -14.38
N SER A 35 3.06 7.57 -13.71
CA SER A 35 2.60 6.44 -12.91
C SER A 35 1.10 6.47 -12.59
N VAL A 36 0.52 5.29 -12.41
CA VAL A 36 -0.69 5.07 -11.63
C VAL A 36 -0.33 4.20 -10.43
N SER A 37 -0.67 4.67 -9.23
CA SER A 37 -0.49 3.95 -7.97
C SER A 37 -1.84 3.78 -7.27
N VAL A 38 -2.13 2.57 -6.82
CA VAL A 38 -3.33 2.28 -6.03
C VAL A 38 -2.93 1.46 -4.82
N THR A 39 -3.47 1.82 -3.67
CA THR A 39 -3.37 1.03 -2.44
C THR A 39 -4.76 0.78 -1.90
N ALA A 40 -4.98 -0.44 -1.43
CA ALA A 40 -6.26 -0.87 -0.92
C ALA A 40 -6.07 -1.85 0.24
N PHE A 41 -6.92 -1.72 1.25
CA PHE A 41 -6.93 -2.60 2.41
C PHE A 41 -8.26 -3.36 2.44
N THR A 42 -8.19 -4.68 2.47
CA THR A 42 -9.37 -5.55 2.61
C THR A 42 -9.13 -6.61 3.65
N SER A 43 -10.18 -7.33 4.00
CA SER A 43 -10.04 -8.65 4.58
C SER A 43 -10.65 -9.65 3.62
N GLY A 44 -9.83 -10.53 3.06
CA GLY A 44 -10.32 -11.73 2.40
C GLY A 44 -9.81 -11.93 0.98
N LYS A 45 -10.67 -11.71 0.00
CA LYS A 45 -10.46 -12.11 -1.39
C LYS A 45 -9.65 -11.05 -2.17
N PRO A 46 -8.80 -11.47 -3.11
CA PRO A 46 -8.19 -10.54 -4.05
C PRO A 46 -9.28 -9.84 -4.90
N PRO A 47 -9.02 -8.60 -5.34
CA PRO A 47 -9.97 -7.86 -6.19
C PRO A 47 -10.09 -8.53 -7.56
N LYS A 48 -11.29 -8.55 -8.16
CA LYS A 48 -11.43 -8.97 -9.57
C LYS A 48 -10.98 -7.88 -10.54
N ASP A 49 -11.19 -6.63 -10.16
CA ASP A 49 -10.67 -5.44 -10.84
C ASP A 49 -9.93 -4.61 -9.78
N PRO A 50 -8.59 -4.56 -9.81
CA PRO A 50 -7.81 -3.86 -8.81
C PRO A 50 -7.85 -2.32 -8.97
N LEU A 51 -8.43 -1.81 -10.06
CA LEU A 51 -8.60 -0.38 -10.35
C LEU A 51 -10.08 0.08 -10.21
N ASN A 52 -10.99 -0.83 -9.90
CA ASN A 52 -12.39 -0.52 -9.59
C ASN A 52 -12.87 -1.36 -8.41
N HIS A 53 -12.68 -0.84 -7.20
CA HIS A 53 -12.99 -1.59 -5.99
C HIS A 53 -13.34 -0.68 -4.80
N SER A 54 -14.21 -1.15 -3.92
CA SER A 54 -14.69 -0.40 -2.75
C SER A 54 -13.68 -0.28 -1.61
N ALA A 55 -12.71 -1.19 -1.55
CA ALA A 55 -11.66 -1.18 -0.53
C ALA A 55 -10.40 -0.39 -0.93
N ILE A 56 -10.41 0.30 -2.07
CA ILE A 56 -9.36 1.24 -2.45
C ILE A 56 -9.33 2.38 -1.42
N THR A 57 -8.15 2.62 -0.86
CA THR A 57 -7.94 3.65 0.17
C THR A 57 -7.14 4.83 -0.33
N VAL A 58 -6.17 4.60 -1.22
CA VAL A 58 -5.32 5.64 -1.77
C VAL A 58 -5.16 5.42 -3.27
N VAL A 59 -5.30 6.48 -4.04
CA VAL A 59 -4.96 6.50 -5.47
C VAL A 59 -4.07 7.70 -5.74
N GLU A 60 -3.10 7.52 -6.61
CA GLU A 60 -2.30 8.61 -7.14
C GLU A 60 -1.97 8.37 -8.61
N ILE A 61 -2.44 9.28 -9.47
CA ILE A 61 -2.14 9.31 -10.90
C ILE A 61 -1.28 10.55 -11.15
N ARG A 62 -0.06 10.35 -11.63
CA ARG A 62 0.89 11.45 -11.88
C ARG A 62 1.03 11.71 -13.37
N TYR A 63 0.48 12.81 -13.84
CA TYR A 63 0.60 13.25 -15.22
C TYR A 63 1.82 14.13 -15.45
N VAL A 64 2.34 14.08 -16.67
CA VAL A 64 3.34 15.05 -17.14
C VAL A 64 2.70 16.44 -17.18
N LEU A 65 3.42 17.43 -16.64
CA LEU A 65 3.08 18.84 -16.77
C LEU A 65 4.21 19.60 -17.48
N ASP A 66 5.40 19.60 -16.89
CA ASP A 66 6.63 20.16 -17.46
C ASP A 66 7.87 19.45 -16.91
N GLU A 67 9.07 20.02 -17.12
CA GLU A 67 10.34 19.42 -16.67
C GLU A 67 10.47 19.39 -15.14
N GLU A 68 9.91 20.38 -14.45
CA GLU A 68 10.07 20.62 -13.02
C GLU A 68 8.85 20.22 -12.19
N HIS A 69 7.68 20.02 -12.81
CA HIS A 69 6.42 19.77 -12.12
C HIS A 69 5.65 18.57 -12.67
N VAL A 70 4.80 18.01 -11.80
CA VAL A 70 3.78 17.02 -12.16
C VAL A 70 2.41 17.52 -11.77
N PHE A 71 1.41 17.10 -12.54
CA PHE A 71 0.01 17.27 -12.17
C PHE A 71 -0.51 15.94 -11.65
N SER A 72 -0.92 15.91 -10.38
CA SER A 72 -1.39 14.71 -9.70
C SER A 72 -2.89 14.74 -9.53
N VAL A 73 -3.55 13.63 -9.83
CA VAL A 73 -4.93 13.34 -9.43
C VAL A 73 -4.87 12.27 -8.36
N SER A 74 -5.35 12.57 -7.16
CA SER A 74 -5.25 11.67 -6.01
C SER A 74 -6.60 11.45 -5.34
N TYR A 75 -6.74 10.29 -4.71
CA TYR A 75 -7.88 9.96 -3.86
C TYR A 75 -7.37 9.47 -2.51
N SER A 76 -8.09 9.86 -1.46
CA SER A 76 -7.88 9.36 -0.10
C SER A 76 -9.24 8.96 0.49
N ALA A 77 -9.36 7.71 0.95
CA ALA A 77 -10.55 7.24 1.65
C ALA A 77 -10.75 7.92 3.01
N TYR A 78 -9.70 8.53 3.58
CA TYR A 78 -9.83 9.33 4.80
C TYR A 78 -10.73 10.55 4.57
N ASP A 79 -10.54 11.24 3.43
CA ASP A 79 -11.33 12.41 3.06
C ASP A 79 -12.52 12.07 2.18
N GLY A 80 -12.54 10.86 1.59
CA GLY A 80 -13.55 10.37 0.66
C GLY A 80 -13.64 11.18 -0.63
N LYS A 81 -12.55 11.87 -1.00
CA LYS A 81 -12.55 12.86 -2.09
C LYS A 81 -11.37 12.68 -3.02
N TRP A 82 -11.59 13.05 -4.27
CA TRP A 82 -10.54 13.30 -5.24
C TRP A 82 -9.99 14.71 -5.08
N ALA A 83 -8.69 14.85 -5.27
CA ALA A 83 -7.98 16.11 -5.28
C ALA A 83 -7.09 16.20 -6.52
N GLU A 84 -6.84 17.43 -6.97
CA GLU A 84 -5.92 17.73 -8.05
C GLU A 84 -4.85 18.69 -7.50
N GLU A 85 -3.59 18.40 -7.78
CA GLU A 85 -2.47 19.18 -7.27
C GLU A 85 -1.35 19.29 -8.30
N VAL A 86 -0.69 20.45 -8.33
CA VAL A 86 0.60 20.59 -9.02
C VAL A 86 1.70 20.55 -7.97
N SER A 87 2.66 19.65 -8.14
CA SER A 87 3.77 19.46 -7.20
C SER A 87 5.12 19.41 -7.92
N PRO A 88 6.23 19.73 -7.23
CA PRO A 88 7.56 19.58 -7.80
C PRO A 88 7.82 18.12 -8.20
N ARG A 89 8.56 17.95 -9.29
CA ARG A 89 8.98 16.65 -9.78
C ARG A 89 10.18 16.16 -8.98
N TYR A 90 10.14 14.90 -8.54
CA TYR A 90 11.24 14.24 -7.84
C TYR A 90 11.74 13.01 -8.61
N PRO A 91 12.53 13.19 -9.70
CA PRO A 91 12.94 12.12 -10.60
C PRO A 91 13.79 11.02 -9.95
N GLN A 92 14.34 11.26 -8.76
CA GLN A 92 15.10 10.27 -8.00
C GLN A 92 14.22 9.18 -7.38
N TYR A 93 12.90 9.42 -7.23
CA TYR A 93 11.97 8.47 -6.61
C TYR A 93 10.98 7.87 -7.61
N TRP A 94 10.92 8.37 -8.85
CA TRP A 94 9.87 8.04 -9.81
C TRP A 94 10.43 7.51 -11.13
N ASP A 95 9.59 6.80 -11.88
CA ASP A 95 9.90 6.39 -13.24
C ASP A 95 10.14 7.62 -14.12
N LYS A 96 11.24 7.58 -14.86
CA LYS A 96 11.71 8.73 -15.66
C LYS A 96 11.02 8.84 -17.01
N THR A 97 10.43 7.74 -17.47
CA THR A 97 9.87 7.60 -18.82
C THR A 97 8.36 7.84 -18.78
N PRO A 98 7.86 8.95 -19.35
CA PRO A 98 6.44 9.14 -19.54
C PRO A 98 5.85 8.07 -20.47
N PHE A 99 4.55 7.82 -20.34
CA PHE A 99 3.80 6.98 -21.26
C PHE A 99 2.35 7.45 -21.38
N ASN A 100 1.70 7.13 -22.50
CA ASN A 100 0.24 7.19 -22.58
C ASN A 100 -0.32 5.87 -22.08
N PHE A 101 -1.38 5.92 -21.28
CA PHE A 101 -1.96 4.71 -20.70
C PHE A 101 -2.46 3.71 -21.76
N SER A 102 -2.81 4.20 -22.95
CA SER A 102 -3.23 3.42 -24.11
C SER A 102 -2.19 2.44 -24.65
N VAL A 103 -0.93 2.52 -24.22
CA VAL A 103 0.07 1.49 -24.55
C VAL A 103 -0.32 0.14 -23.94
N TRP A 104 -1.01 0.12 -22.80
CA TRP A 104 -1.43 -1.12 -22.16
C TRP A 104 -2.73 -1.64 -22.79
N ASN A 105 -2.72 -2.88 -23.25
CA ASN A 105 -3.95 -3.63 -23.54
C ASN A 105 -4.62 -4.07 -22.23
N THR A 106 -5.33 -3.15 -21.57
CA THR A 106 -5.89 -3.38 -20.24
C THR A 106 -6.91 -4.52 -20.20
N THR A 107 -7.63 -4.75 -21.30
CA THR A 107 -8.55 -5.89 -21.40
C THR A 107 -7.79 -7.21 -21.28
N GLU A 108 -6.67 -7.34 -21.98
CA GLU A 108 -5.85 -8.55 -21.96
C GLU A 108 -5.10 -8.70 -20.62
N VAL A 109 -4.54 -7.60 -20.09
CA VAL A 109 -3.90 -7.58 -18.75
C VAL A 109 -4.87 -8.07 -17.67
N LEU A 110 -6.11 -7.56 -17.67
CA LEU A 110 -7.12 -7.95 -16.68
C LEU A 110 -7.57 -9.39 -16.86
N ALA A 111 -7.68 -9.87 -18.10
CA ALA A 111 -8.02 -11.27 -18.37
C ALA A 111 -6.95 -12.23 -17.83
N GLU A 112 -5.66 -11.96 -18.07
CA GLU A 112 -4.54 -12.74 -17.54
C GLU A 112 -4.49 -12.71 -16.01
N TYR A 113 -4.72 -11.53 -15.41
CA TYR A 113 -4.81 -11.38 -13.97
C TYR A 113 -5.93 -12.25 -13.39
N GLN A 114 -7.15 -12.12 -13.93
CA GLN A 114 -8.33 -12.86 -13.47
C GLN A 114 -8.18 -14.37 -13.68
N TRP A 115 -7.59 -14.80 -14.79
CA TRP A 115 -7.26 -16.21 -15.01
C TRP A 115 -6.36 -16.74 -13.91
N GLY A 116 -5.35 -15.98 -13.50
CA GLY A 116 -4.47 -16.36 -12.39
C GLY A 116 -5.18 -16.44 -11.04
N LEU A 117 -6.15 -15.56 -10.76
CA LEU A 117 -6.96 -15.64 -9.54
C LEU A 117 -7.74 -16.96 -9.45
N GLU A 118 -8.19 -17.48 -10.59
CA GLU A 118 -9.04 -18.67 -10.67
C GLU A 118 -8.24 -19.97 -10.80
N ASN A 119 -7.10 -19.94 -11.50
CA ASN A 119 -6.37 -21.15 -11.91
C ASN A 119 -4.99 -21.28 -11.29
N TYR A 120 -4.34 -20.17 -10.92
CA TYR A 120 -3.00 -20.18 -10.34
C TYR A 120 -3.06 -20.08 -8.81
N LEU A 121 -3.61 -18.99 -8.27
CA LEU A 121 -3.62 -18.71 -6.82
C LEU A 121 -4.21 -19.82 -5.94
N PRO A 122 -5.30 -20.53 -6.32
CA PRO A 122 -5.86 -21.59 -5.47
C PRO A 122 -4.93 -22.79 -5.28
N ASN A 123 -4.00 -23.00 -6.22
CA ASN A 123 -3.10 -24.16 -6.27
C ASN A 123 -1.75 -23.89 -5.61
N ILE A 124 -1.47 -22.64 -5.25
CA ILE A 124 -0.24 -22.28 -4.54
C ILE A 124 -0.35 -22.78 -3.11
N THR A 125 0.54 -23.70 -2.79
CA THR A 125 0.78 -24.26 -1.47
C THR A 125 2.28 -24.19 -1.21
N GLY A 126 2.70 -24.18 0.05
CA GLY A 126 4.12 -24.08 0.39
C GLY A 126 4.36 -23.93 1.88
N GLU A 127 5.60 -24.16 2.30
CA GLU A 127 6.07 -23.93 3.67
C GLU A 127 6.56 -22.49 3.82
N VAL A 128 6.06 -21.78 4.84
CA VAL A 128 6.66 -20.53 5.30
C VAL A 128 7.82 -20.86 6.23
N VAL A 129 8.84 -20.01 6.22
CA VAL A 129 9.90 -19.97 7.24
C VAL A 129 9.27 -20.13 8.63
N ASP A 130 9.84 -21.02 9.45
CA ASP A 130 9.33 -21.53 10.74
C ASP A 130 8.25 -22.64 10.68
N GLY A 131 8.13 -23.34 9.55
CA GLY A 131 7.38 -24.61 9.46
C GLY A 131 5.85 -24.46 9.45
N VAL A 132 5.35 -23.28 9.12
CA VAL A 132 3.92 -23.01 8.94
C VAL A 132 3.59 -23.11 7.45
N GLU A 133 2.88 -24.16 7.05
CA GLU A 133 2.38 -24.27 5.67
C GLU A 133 1.27 -23.26 5.39
N TRP A 134 1.25 -22.71 4.18
CA TRP A 134 0.06 -22.03 3.68
C TRP A 134 -1.05 -23.07 3.49
N PRO A 135 -2.20 -22.93 4.20
CA PRO A 135 -3.32 -23.81 3.96
C PRO A 135 -3.81 -23.68 2.52
N GLU A 136 -4.43 -24.74 2.01
CA GLU A 136 -5.10 -24.72 0.71
C GLU A 136 -5.97 -23.46 0.57
N LYS A 137 -5.89 -22.79 -0.59
CA LYS A 137 -6.63 -21.56 -0.88
C LYS A 137 -6.26 -20.35 0.00
N TYR A 138 -5.06 -20.32 0.59
CA TYR A 138 -4.56 -19.17 1.35
C TYR A 138 -4.71 -17.86 0.57
N TRP A 139 -4.14 -17.79 -0.64
CA TRP A 139 -4.07 -16.58 -1.47
C TRP A 139 -5.42 -16.08 -2.01
N VAL A 140 -6.46 -16.91 -1.96
CA VAL A 140 -7.82 -16.50 -2.34
C VAL A 140 -8.72 -16.18 -1.14
N ARG A 141 -8.20 -16.29 0.09
CA ARG A 141 -8.96 -16.11 1.34
C ARG A 141 -8.33 -15.13 2.33
N ARG A 142 -7.02 -14.86 2.23
CA ARG A 142 -6.27 -14.15 3.28
C ARG A 142 -5.51 -12.95 2.77
N ILE A 143 -6.02 -12.26 1.75
CA ILE A 143 -5.47 -10.99 1.31
C ILE A 143 -5.87 -9.89 2.31
N SER A 144 -4.88 -9.19 2.85
CA SER A 144 -5.07 -8.05 3.76
C SER A 144 -4.92 -6.70 3.06
N ARG A 145 -4.09 -6.67 2.01
CA ARG A 145 -3.76 -5.48 1.24
C ARG A 145 -3.44 -5.85 -0.19
N TRP A 146 -3.72 -4.96 -1.12
CA TRP A 146 -3.12 -5.03 -2.45
C TRP A 146 -2.70 -3.65 -2.91
N GLU A 147 -1.74 -3.67 -3.82
CA GLU A 147 -1.18 -2.49 -4.44
C GLU A 147 -1.13 -2.68 -5.95
N VAL A 148 -1.38 -1.60 -6.69
CA VAL A 148 -1.20 -1.55 -8.14
C VAL A 148 -0.15 -0.51 -8.44
N TRP A 149 0.83 -0.87 -9.27
CA TRP A 149 1.80 0.06 -9.82
C TRP A 149 1.85 -0.09 -11.33
N ILE A 150 1.56 0.99 -12.05
CA ILE A 150 1.57 1.03 -13.52
C ILE A 150 2.48 2.14 -13.97
N ASN A 151 3.42 1.82 -14.84
CA ASN A 151 4.32 2.77 -15.50
C ASN A 151 4.48 2.39 -16.99
N ALA A 152 5.43 3.02 -17.69
CA ALA A 152 5.70 2.76 -19.11
C ALA A 152 6.10 1.30 -19.44
N SER A 153 6.67 0.59 -18.48
CA SER A 153 7.33 -0.72 -18.68
C SER A 153 6.61 -1.88 -17.99
N LYS A 154 5.82 -1.58 -16.96
CA LYS A 154 5.26 -2.54 -16.03
C LYS A 154 3.83 -2.19 -15.63
N PHE A 155 2.95 -3.19 -15.67
CA PHE A 155 1.68 -3.22 -14.94
C PHE A 155 1.80 -4.28 -13.86
N GLN A 156 1.77 -3.90 -12.59
CA GLN A 156 1.97 -4.81 -11.46
C GLN A 156 0.81 -4.73 -10.47
N VAL A 157 0.33 -5.89 -10.03
CA VAL A 157 -0.56 -6.04 -8.88
C VAL A 157 0.16 -6.87 -7.83
N THR A 158 0.36 -6.32 -6.64
CA THR A 158 0.92 -7.04 -5.49
C THR A 158 -0.21 -7.38 -4.53
N LEU A 159 -0.36 -8.65 -4.17
CA LEU A 159 -1.30 -9.13 -3.16
C LEU A 159 -0.54 -9.50 -1.91
N TYR A 160 -0.85 -8.85 -0.79
CA TYR A 160 -0.24 -9.13 0.50
C TYR A 160 -1.15 -10.02 1.35
N GLY A 161 -0.57 -11.07 1.91
CA GLY A 161 -1.18 -11.91 2.92
C GLY A 161 -1.16 -11.23 4.30
N ASP A 162 -0.89 -12.00 5.35
CA ASP A 162 -0.64 -11.42 6.68
C ASP A 162 0.73 -10.70 6.70
N CYS A 163 0.79 -9.56 7.38
CA CYS A 163 1.90 -8.60 7.33
C CYS A 163 2.11 -7.98 8.73
N THR A 164 2.40 -8.83 9.72
CA THR A 164 2.67 -8.41 11.11
C THR A 164 4.17 -8.40 11.39
N GLU A 165 4.76 -9.57 11.60
CA GLU A 165 6.22 -9.76 11.79
C GLU A 165 6.89 -10.23 10.49
N ILE A 166 6.14 -11.03 9.73
CA ILE A 166 6.52 -11.55 8.42
C ILE A 166 5.48 -11.00 7.45
N CYS A 167 5.96 -10.39 6.36
CA CYS A 167 5.13 -9.99 5.24
C CYS A 167 5.27 -11.02 4.14
N VAL A 168 4.15 -11.67 3.78
CA VAL A 168 4.10 -12.52 2.61
C VAL A 168 3.33 -11.84 1.49
N TYR A 169 3.85 -11.91 0.27
CA TYR A 169 3.15 -11.36 -0.88
C TYR A 169 3.40 -12.15 -2.15
N ILE A 170 2.50 -11.98 -3.09
CA ILE A 170 2.63 -12.51 -4.45
C ILE A 170 2.36 -11.38 -5.44
N THR A 171 3.06 -11.41 -6.57
CA THR A 171 2.93 -10.38 -7.59
C THR A 171 2.40 -10.97 -8.88
N PHE A 172 1.43 -10.30 -9.48
CA PHE A 172 1.12 -10.42 -10.90
C PHE A 172 1.79 -9.24 -11.61
N GLN A 173 2.48 -9.51 -12.72
CA GLN A 173 3.18 -8.48 -13.45
C GLN A 173 3.16 -8.73 -14.95
N CYS A 174 2.73 -7.73 -15.71
CA CYS A 174 2.92 -7.65 -17.15
C CYS A 174 4.08 -6.71 -17.48
N ARG A 175 4.92 -7.11 -18.43
CA ARG A 175 6.02 -6.31 -18.98
C ARG A 175 5.79 -6.03 -20.46
N ASN A 176 6.28 -4.87 -20.90
CA ASN A 176 6.33 -4.42 -22.29
C ASN A 176 4.97 -4.39 -23.02
N PRO A 177 4.39 -3.21 -23.31
CA PRO A 177 3.11 -3.15 -24.01
C PRO A 177 3.12 -3.73 -25.44
N GLU A 178 4.26 -3.73 -26.15
CA GLU A 178 4.33 -4.21 -27.55
C GLU A 178 4.38 -5.75 -27.67
N ASN A 179 4.95 -6.43 -26.68
CA ASN A 179 5.04 -7.89 -26.59
C ASN A 179 4.69 -8.29 -25.16
N MET A 180 3.41 -8.12 -24.83
CA MET A 180 2.94 -8.24 -23.46
C MET A 180 3.16 -9.65 -22.93
N THR A 181 3.99 -9.75 -21.89
CA THR A 181 4.18 -11.00 -21.15
C THR A 181 3.77 -10.79 -19.71
N CYS A 182 2.75 -11.51 -19.28
CA CYS A 182 2.22 -11.47 -17.91
C CYS A 182 2.63 -12.73 -17.17
N ASN A 183 3.09 -12.57 -15.92
CA ASN A 183 3.46 -13.70 -15.07
C ASN A 183 3.05 -13.43 -13.63
N TRP A 184 2.73 -14.51 -12.93
CA TRP A 184 2.69 -14.51 -11.48
C TRP A 184 4.04 -14.93 -10.93
N SER A 185 4.50 -14.25 -9.87
CA SER A 185 5.67 -14.68 -9.12
C SER A 185 5.33 -15.89 -8.25
N GLU A 186 6.36 -16.62 -7.84
CA GLU A 186 6.25 -17.41 -6.63
C GLU A 186 6.02 -16.47 -5.43
N PRO A 187 5.42 -16.95 -4.33
CA PRO A 187 5.24 -16.12 -3.16
C PRO A 187 6.58 -15.76 -2.51
N ILE A 188 6.66 -14.52 -2.04
CA ILE A 188 7.83 -13.94 -1.42
C ILE A 188 7.55 -13.76 0.07
N VAL A 189 8.53 -14.10 0.90
CA VAL A 189 8.49 -13.97 2.36
C VAL A 189 9.53 -12.94 2.78
N GLU A 190 9.08 -11.81 3.29
CA GLU A 190 9.92 -10.77 3.86
C GLU A 190 9.80 -10.79 5.39
N THR A 191 10.89 -11.12 6.06
CA THR A 191 11.00 -11.01 7.51
C THR A 191 11.49 -9.61 7.86
N HIS A 192 10.67 -8.81 8.53
CA HIS A 192 11.19 -7.60 9.15
C HIS A 192 11.94 -8.03 10.41
N SER A 193 13.27 -8.10 10.35
CA SER A 193 14.07 -8.25 11.56
C SER A 193 13.76 -7.04 12.45
N MET A 194 12.98 -7.25 13.51
CA MET A 194 12.99 -6.33 14.64
C MET A 194 14.40 -6.41 15.21
N ILE A 195 15.31 -5.59 14.67
CA ILE A 195 16.54 -5.28 15.37
C ILE A 195 16.06 -4.62 16.66
N PRO A 196 16.24 -5.24 17.85
CA PRO A 196 16.01 -4.53 19.10
C PRO A 196 16.84 -3.26 19.00
N PRO A 197 16.39 -2.09 19.46
CA PRO A 197 17.21 -0.89 19.41
C PRO A 197 18.59 -1.25 19.95
N THR A 198 19.59 -1.31 19.06
CA THR A 198 20.94 -1.63 19.45
C THR A 198 21.32 -0.48 20.34
N THR A 199 21.34 -0.71 21.65
CA THR A 199 21.98 0.19 22.58
C THR A 199 23.40 0.28 22.07
N THR A 200 23.70 1.35 21.37
CA THR A 200 25.06 1.70 20.99
C THR A 200 25.77 1.93 22.32
N THR A 201 26.33 0.87 22.89
CA THR A 201 27.39 0.99 23.87
C THR A 201 28.56 1.58 23.11
N THR A 202 28.63 2.91 23.13
CA THR A 202 29.79 3.65 22.69
C THR A 202 31.01 3.01 23.37
N PRO A 203 32.00 2.52 22.63
CA PRO A 203 33.25 2.11 23.24
C PRO A 203 33.81 3.34 23.96
N LYS A 204 34.15 3.16 25.25
CA LYS A 204 34.89 4.13 26.05
C LYS A 204 36.18 4.45 25.30
N GLN A 205 36.17 5.55 24.56
CA GLN A 205 37.39 6.19 24.12
C GLN A 205 37.91 6.96 25.33
N GLU A 206 39.01 6.49 25.89
CA GLU A 206 39.77 7.21 26.90
C GLU A 206 40.22 8.54 26.29
N GLU A 207 39.61 9.64 26.72
CA GLU A 207 40.27 10.94 26.71
C GLU A 207 40.21 11.53 28.12
N LYS A 208 41.39 11.60 28.73
CA LYS A 208 41.65 12.41 29.90
C LYS A 208 41.57 13.87 29.50
N THR A 209 40.66 14.61 30.10
CA THR A 209 40.95 16.00 30.53
C THR A 209 40.07 16.41 31.71
N CYS A 210 40.75 16.89 32.75
CA CYS A 210 40.21 17.40 34.02
C CYS A 210 39.42 18.70 33.86
N GLY A 211 38.40 18.92 34.71
CA GLY A 211 37.80 20.23 34.97
C GLY A 211 36.53 20.17 35.85
N PRO A 212 36.41 20.93 36.95
CA PRO A 212 35.41 20.68 37.98
C PRO A 212 34.06 21.33 37.65
N GLY A 213 33.14 20.57 37.07
CA GLY A 213 31.76 21.03 36.78
C GLY A 213 30.66 20.26 37.53
N LEU A 214 31.03 19.36 38.45
CA LEU A 214 30.13 18.37 39.05
C LEU A 214 29.71 18.77 40.47
N LEU A 215 29.16 19.98 40.65
CA LEU A 215 28.65 20.44 41.95
C LEU A 215 27.35 21.28 41.90
N ILE A 216 26.60 21.29 40.79
CA ILE A 216 25.35 22.08 40.70
C ILE A 216 24.07 21.21 40.55
N GLY A 217 24.20 19.91 40.31
CA GLY A 217 23.03 19.03 40.07
C GLY A 217 22.37 18.41 41.31
N LEU A 218 22.97 18.50 42.50
CA LEU A 218 22.51 17.79 43.71
C LEU A 218 21.91 18.69 44.80
N VAL A 219 21.73 19.99 44.54
CA VAL A 219 21.14 20.95 45.51
C VAL A 219 19.67 21.28 45.20
N LEU A 220 19.12 20.90 44.05
CA LEU A 220 17.72 21.19 43.71
C LEU A 220 16.69 20.13 44.12
N ILE A 221 17.11 18.94 44.60
CA ILE A 221 16.18 17.86 44.98
C ILE A 221 15.78 17.92 46.46
N THR A 222 16.49 18.68 47.31
CA THR A 222 16.18 18.82 48.74
C THR A 222 15.26 20.00 49.10
N LEU A 223 14.80 20.79 48.12
CA LEU A 223 13.95 21.97 48.36
C LEU A 223 12.48 21.84 47.93
N LEU A 224 12.06 20.73 47.31
CA LEU A 224 10.66 20.52 46.87
C LEU A 224 9.84 19.55 47.75
N THR A 225 10.42 19.00 48.82
CA THR A 225 9.69 18.14 49.78
C THR A 225 9.23 18.87 51.05
N LYS A 226 9.32 20.21 51.10
CA LYS A 226 8.90 21.02 52.25
C LYS A 226 7.81 22.03 51.91
N GLN A 227 6.74 21.60 51.25
CA GLN A 227 5.51 22.41 51.21
C GLN A 227 4.25 21.55 51.01
N LYS A 228 3.83 20.87 52.08
CA LYS A 228 2.43 20.53 52.36
C LYS A 228 2.31 20.11 53.83
N ARG A 229 2.08 21.10 54.69
CA ARG A 229 1.27 20.99 55.90
C ARG A 229 0.28 22.13 55.86
#